data_AF-A0AAD0YUT5-F1
#
_entry.id   AF-A0AAD0YUT5-F1
#
_cell.length_a   1.000
_cell.length_b   1.000
_cell.length_c   1.000
_cell.angle_alpha   90.00
_cell.angle_beta   90.00
_cell.angle_gamma   90.00
#
_symmetry.space_group_name_H-M   'P 1'
#
loop_
_entity.id
_entity.type
_entity.pdbx_description
1 polymer ?
#
loop_
_entity_poly.entity_id
_entity_poly.type
_entity_poly.pdbx_seq_one_letter_code
_entity_poly.pdbx_strand_id
1 'polypeptide(L)'
;MNNYPNFVNPQKKVNYQSDQEHLNKEVERQIAEIRAEAFSRNFKLSPLSDKKGTSAYYNAFEHLSKLDSESYSIADAVFIVENAYNNNDKNFQSTYQGQIQKATNIIRKEIKNSGIEDSDNVSKNLSIFKYFAEDSKLNGKVVHKAMKYDFDDYMGAKDYSKMFVSKLMKTNTGQCHSMPLLYLILAEQIGAEAYLVMSPNHSYIRFKDADGEMLSVELTNGMFSANSFVLNSGYIKAEALKNKLYMQNLSKREILSQTYVDLASGYIHKYGYDEFVSKVLDKALALNPNNINATLWKSNTDQMRFMQACARFGIDPENKEQLQNIRNYPPLEEQFLQIKSDFDYIDQSGFMQMPLDQYEKWLGSLRSTENKQKSDEIAERIKIINAQKLRKAKKQPKTVPPKKEKPKDYRILRELLTINQKQTNYEKDFIFSCVVPDKLFPSAGKSQEKG
;
A
#
# COMPACT_ATOMS: atom_id res chain seq x y z
N MET A 1 77.21 59.94 -4.18
CA MET A 1 76.43 59.91 -2.92
C MET A 1 75.02 59.50 -3.28
N ASN A 2 74.70 58.21 -3.12
CA ASN A 2 73.38 57.65 -3.38
C ASN A 2 72.53 57.75 -2.11
N ASN A 3 71.45 58.55 -2.16
CA ASN A 3 70.43 58.59 -1.11
C ASN A 3 69.33 57.57 -1.42
N TYR A 4 69.19 56.57 -0.56
CA TYR A 4 68.04 55.66 -0.52
C TYR A 4 66.85 56.33 0.19
N PRO A 5 65.62 56.26 -0.34
CA PRO A 5 64.41 56.44 0.46
C PRO A 5 63.98 55.10 1.08
N ASN A 6 63.73 55.13 2.38
CA ASN A 6 63.20 54.03 3.19
C ASN A 6 61.87 53.50 2.65
N PHE A 7 61.79 52.19 2.40
CA PHE A 7 60.53 51.47 2.29
C PHE A 7 59.96 51.22 3.69
N VAL A 8 58.86 51.87 4.03
CA VAL A 8 58.03 51.52 5.20
C VAL A 8 56.90 50.62 4.72
N ASN A 9 56.92 49.37 5.19
CA ASN A 9 55.89 48.36 4.94
C ASN A 9 54.61 48.72 5.73
N PRO A 10 53.44 48.92 5.11
CA PRO A 10 52.21 49.15 5.85
C PRO A 10 51.72 47.82 6.42
N GLN A 11 51.92 47.63 7.72
CA GLN A 11 51.22 46.60 8.49
C GLN A 11 49.71 46.78 8.29
N LYS A 12 49.06 45.82 7.63
CA LYS A 12 47.61 45.61 7.73
C LYS A 12 47.28 45.43 9.22
N LYS A 13 46.69 46.45 9.85
CA LYS A 13 46.02 46.29 11.14
C LYS A 13 44.83 45.36 10.93
N VAL A 14 45.02 44.08 11.23
CA VAL A 14 43.92 43.11 11.37
C VAL A 14 43.08 43.56 12.56
N ASN A 15 41.80 43.88 12.32
CA ASN A 15 40.90 44.40 13.36
C ASN A 15 40.30 43.22 14.14
N TYR A 16 41.10 42.62 15.02
CA TYR A 16 40.75 41.44 15.80
C TYR A 16 39.42 41.55 16.58
N GLN A 17 39.00 42.75 17.00
CA GLN A 17 37.75 42.93 17.75
C GLN A 17 36.49 42.80 16.87
N SER A 18 36.54 43.29 15.63
CA SER A 18 35.44 43.15 14.65
C SER A 18 35.22 41.69 14.26
N ASP A 19 36.32 40.96 14.04
CA ASP A 19 36.27 39.55 13.66
C ASP A 19 35.78 38.67 14.83
N GLN A 20 36.15 39.02 16.06
CA GLN A 20 35.70 38.32 17.27
C GLN A 20 34.21 38.58 17.58
N GLU A 21 33.70 39.79 17.37
CA GLU A 21 32.26 40.10 17.51
C GLU A 21 31.42 39.38 16.46
N HIS A 22 31.88 39.32 15.21
CA HIS A 22 31.23 38.55 14.16
C HIS A 22 31.21 37.05 14.47
N LEU A 23 32.33 36.51 14.96
CA LEU A 23 32.42 35.12 15.39
C LEU A 23 31.45 34.81 16.56
N ASN A 24 31.36 35.71 17.54
CA ASN A 24 30.43 35.55 18.67
C ASN A 24 28.97 35.55 18.22
N LYS A 25 28.58 36.47 17.33
CA LYS A 25 27.22 36.51 16.75
C LYS A 25 26.89 35.23 15.98
N GLU A 26 27.86 34.71 15.22
CA GLU A 26 27.68 33.47 14.47
C GLU A 26 27.56 32.25 15.39
N VAL A 27 28.33 32.19 16.49
CA VAL A 27 28.20 31.15 17.51
C VAL A 27 26.83 31.23 18.20
N GLU A 28 26.37 32.42 18.57
CA GLU A 28 25.03 32.62 19.16
C GLU A 28 23.92 32.18 18.20
N ARG A 29 24.04 32.51 16.91
CA ARG A 29 23.12 32.06 15.86
C ARG A 29 23.06 30.54 15.78
N GLN A 30 24.21 29.87 15.74
CA GLN A 30 24.29 28.40 15.69
C GLN A 30 23.71 27.76 16.96
N ILE A 31 23.97 28.32 18.14
CA ILE A 31 23.39 27.83 19.40
C ILE A 31 21.86 28.01 19.38
N ALA A 32 21.36 29.14 18.88
CA ALA A 32 19.92 29.37 18.74
C ALA A 32 19.27 28.38 17.77
N GLU A 33 19.93 28.07 16.65
CA GLU A 33 19.48 27.07 15.68
C GLU A 33 19.43 25.67 16.29
N ILE A 34 20.48 25.25 17.02
CA ILE A 34 20.51 23.96 17.72
C ILE A 34 19.38 23.87 18.76
N ARG A 35 19.13 24.95 19.51
CA ARG A 35 18.02 25.00 20.49
C ARG A 35 16.66 24.93 19.81
N ALA A 36 16.47 25.66 18.71
CA ALA A 36 15.23 25.63 17.94
C ALA A 36 14.99 24.23 17.34
N GLU A 37 16.02 23.59 16.80
CA GLU A 37 15.94 22.22 16.29
C GLU A 37 15.60 21.24 17.42
N ALA A 38 16.31 21.31 18.55
CA ALA A 38 16.03 20.47 19.71
C ALA A 38 14.60 20.65 20.23
N PHE A 39 14.11 21.89 20.27
CA PHE A 39 12.72 22.18 20.63
C PHE A 39 11.73 21.59 19.61
N SER A 40 12.01 21.72 18.31
CA SER A 40 11.16 21.18 17.24
C SER A 40 11.02 19.65 17.31
N ARG A 41 12.07 18.94 17.77
CA ARG A 41 12.06 17.47 17.94
C ARG A 41 11.02 17.01 18.97
N ASN A 42 10.66 17.85 19.94
CA ASN A 42 9.61 17.52 20.90
C ASN A 42 8.23 17.33 20.26
N PHE A 43 8.02 17.83 19.05
CA PHE A 43 6.75 17.71 18.33
C PHE A 43 6.76 16.62 17.25
N LYS A 44 7.86 15.88 17.08
CA LYS A 44 7.99 14.79 16.09
C LYS A 44 7.86 13.43 16.73
N LEU A 45 7.53 12.40 15.97
CA LEU A 45 7.61 11.02 16.46
C LEU A 45 9.07 10.65 16.78
N SER A 46 9.27 9.85 17.82
CA SER A 46 10.59 9.30 18.15
C SER A 46 11.12 8.46 16.97
N PRO A 47 12.38 8.66 16.54
CA PRO A 47 12.92 7.97 15.38
C PRO A 47 13.11 6.48 15.65
N LEU A 48 12.86 5.65 14.64
CA LEU A 48 13.12 4.21 14.70
C LEU A 48 14.22 3.79 13.71
N SER A 49 14.88 4.75 13.06
CA SER A 49 15.93 4.55 12.04
C SER A 49 17.07 3.63 12.49
N ASP A 50 17.37 3.60 13.79
CA ASP A 50 18.45 2.78 14.35
C ASP A 50 18.07 1.30 14.55
N LYS A 51 16.78 0.96 14.46
CA LYS A 51 16.35 -0.44 14.58
C LYS A 51 16.86 -1.26 13.40
N LYS A 52 17.44 -2.43 13.69
CA LYS A 52 17.93 -3.34 12.66
C LYS A 52 16.83 -3.68 11.63
N GLY A 53 17.13 -3.44 10.36
CA GLY A 53 16.26 -3.77 9.22
C GLY A 53 15.38 -2.62 8.72
N THR A 54 15.29 -1.48 9.41
CA THR A 54 14.53 -0.31 8.92
C THR A 54 15.11 0.24 7.62
N SER A 55 16.43 0.19 7.43
CA SER A 55 17.11 0.55 6.17
C SER A 55 16.52 -0.18 4.95
N ALA A 56 15.98 -1.39 5.12
CA ALA A 56 15.32 -2.10 4.02
C ALA A 56 14.06 -1.35 3.53
N TYR A 57 13.29 -0.76 4.45
CA TYR A 57 12.10 0.04 4.12
C TYR A 57 12.44 1.39 3.50
N TYR A 58 13.49 2.06 3.99
CA TYR A 58 13.98 3.29 3.36
C TYR A 58 14.41 3.02 1.91
N ASN A 59 15.16 1.93 1.66
CA ASN A 59 15.53 1.53 0.31
C ASN A 59 14.31 1.21 -0.56
N ALA A 60 13.30 0.53 -0.01
CA ALA A 60 12.06 0.25 -0.72
C ALA A 60 11.31 1.53 -1.11
N PHE A 61 11.21 2.52 -0.21
CA PHE A 61 10.64 3.82 -0.53
C PHE A 61 11.38 4.49 -1.69
N GLU A 62 12.72 4.48 -1.68
CA GLU A 62 13.54 5.04 -2.76
C GLU A 62 13.45 4.26 -4.08
N HIS A 63 13.15 2.96 -4.04
CA HIS A 63 12.90 2.17 -5.25
C HIS A 63 11.51 2.45 -5.82
N LEU A 64 10.48 2.49 -4.96
CA LEU A 64 9.12 2.84 -5.38
C LEU A 64 9.05 4.27 -5.94
N SER A 65 9.79 5.22 -5.36
CA SER A 65 9.75 6.64 -5.79
C SER A 65 10.31 6.87 -7.20
N LYS A 66 11.08 5.92 -7.72
CA LYS A 66 11.66 5.94 -9.08
C LYS A 66 10.75 5.27 -10.12
N LEU A 67 9.69 4.58 -9.69
CA LEU A 67 8.74 3.98 -10.61
C LEU A 67 7.93 5.07 -11.33
N ASP A 68 7.76 4.91 -12.63
CA ASP A 68 6.78 5.68 -13.39
C ASP A 68 5.38 5.28 -12.91
N SER A 69 4.58 6.23 -12.43
CA SER A 69 3.27 5.97 -11.82
C SER A 69 2.25 5.35 -12.78
N GLU A 70 2.48 5.44 -14.09
CA GLU A 70 1.55 4.95 -15.11
C GLU A 70 2.01 3.65 -15.77
N SER A 71 3.30 3.31 -15.71
CA SER A 71 3.88 2.25 -16.56
C SER A 71 4.75 1.20 -15.84
N TYR A 72 4.84 1.25 -14.51
CA TYR A 72 5.59 0.27 -13.70
C TYR A 72 4.98 -1.14 -13.72
N SER A 73 5.74 -2.17 -13.30
CA SER A 73 5.25 -3.56 -13.14
C SER A 73 4.65 -3.75 -11.74
N ILE A 74 3.42 -4.26 -11.66
CA ILE A 74 2.76 -4.48 -10.35
C ILE A 74 3.55 -5.50 -9.54
N ALA A 75 4.11 -6.51 -10.22
CA ALA A 75 4.90 -7.56 -9.58
C ALA A 75 6.19 -7.02 -8.95
N ASP A 76 6.83 -6.02 -9.57
CA ASP A 76 8.03 -5.37 -9.03
C ASP A 76 7.68 -4.52 -7.81
N ALA A 77 6.60 -3.75 -7.88
CA ALA A 77 6.15 -2.91 -6.77
C ALA A 77 5.81 -3.74 -5.51
N VAL A 78 5.06 -4.83 -5.69
CA VAL A 78 4.75 -5.79 -4.60
C VAL A 78 6.02 -6.46 -4.08
N PHE A 79 6.93 -6.87 -4.96
CA PHE A 79 8.21 -7.45 -4.55
C PHE A 79 9.02 -6.48 -3.68
N ILE A 80 9.12 -5.20 -4.04
CA ILE A 80 9.88 -4.19 -3.28
C ILE A 80 9.36 -4.10 -1.83
N VAL A 81 8.04 -4.08 -1.65
CA VAL A 81 7.41 -4.01 -0.32
C VAL A 81 7.68 -5.28 0.49
N GLU A 82 7.41 -6.46 -0.07
CA GLU A 82 7.60 -7.72 0.65
C GLU A 82 9.07 -7.99 0.96
N ASN A 83 9.98 -7.59 0.07
CA ASN A 83 11.42 -7.74 0.29
C ASN A 83 11.92 -6.85 1.44
N ALA A 84 11.36 -5.64 1.59
CA ALA A 84 11.67 -4.78 2.73
C ALA A 84 11.29 -5.45 4.06
N TYR A 85 10.11 -6.08 4.11
CA TYR A 85 9.70 -6.86 5.27
C TYR A 85 10.65 -8.03 5.55
N ASN A 86 11.14 -8.69 4.49
CA ASN A 86 12.14 -9.76 4.57
C ASN A 86 13.59 -9.28 4.76
N ASN A 87 13.81 -8.01 5.14
CA ASN A 87 15.12 -7.40 5.37
C ASN A 87 16.06 -7.44 4.14
N ASN A 88 15.51 -7.28 2.93
CA ASN A 88 16.24 -7.36 1.66
C ASN A 88 16.99 -8.69 1.47
N ASP A 89 16.32 -9.82 1.72
CA ASP A 89 16.87 -11.14 1.49
C ASP A 89 17.26 -11.33 0.01
N LYS A 90 18.55 -11.60 -0.21
CA LYS A 90 19.15 -11.79 -1.53
C LYS A 90 18.53 -12.95 -2.32
N ASN A 91 17.98 -13.95 -1.64
CA ASN A 91 17.36 -15.13 -2.26
C ASN A 91 15.86 -14.95 -2.51
N PHE A 92 15.25 -13.91 -1.93
CA PHE A 92 13.81 -13.70 -2.04
C PHE A 92 13.41 -13.37 -3.49
N GLN A 93 14.23 -12.60 -4.22
CA GLN A 93 13.97 -12.25 -5.61
C GLN A 93 13.83 -13.48 -6.52
N SER A 94 14.78 -14.41 -6.49
CA SER A 94 14.75 -15.58 -7.37
C SER A 94 13.55 -16.48 -7.05
N THR A 95 13.21 -16.61 -5.77
CA THR A 95 12.04 -17.36 -5.30
C THR A 95 10.74 -16.72 -5.79
N TYR A 96 10.56 -15.42 -5.56
CA TYR A 96 9.36 -14.67 -5.93
C TYR A 96 9.15 -14.67 -7.46
N GLN A 97 10.20 -14.35 -8.21
CA GLN A 97 10.17 -14.37 -9.68
C GLN A 97 9.85 -15.77 -10.21
N GLY A 98 10.49 -16.81 -9.67
CA GLY A 98 10.28 -18.19 -10.10
C GLY A 98 8.84 -18.67 -9.87
N GLN A 99 8.21 -18.24 -8.77
CA GLN A 99 6.81 -18.56 -8.48
C GLN A 99 5.85 -17.90 -9.49
N ILE A 100 6.04 -16.61 -9.79
CA ILE A 100 5.23 -15.90 -10.80
C ILE A 100 5.41 -16.53 -12.18
N GLN A 101 6.65 -16.84 -12.58
CA GLN A 101 6.94 -17.49 -13.85
C GLN A 101 6.27 -18.87 -13.93
N LYS A 102 6.33 -19.67 -12.85
CA LYS A 102 5.67 -20.97 -12.79
C LYS A 102 4.16 -20.84 -12.96
N ALA A 103 3.51 -19.94 -12.23
CA ALA A 103 2.07 -19.69 -12.33
C ALA A 103 1.67 -19.22 -13.74
N THR A 104 2.39 -18.23 -14.27
CA THR A 104 2.20 -17.71 -15.63
C THR A 104 2.34 -18.81 -16.69
N ASN A 105 3.33 -19.69 -16.55
CA ASN A 105 3.54 -20.79 -17.50
C ASN A 105 2.41 -21.83 -17.45
N ILE A 106 1.82 -22.09 -16.28
CA ILE A 106 0.65 -22.96 -16.17
C ILE A 106 -0.53 -22.34 -16.93
N ILE A 107 -0.82 -21.06 -16.68
CA ILE A 107 -1.94 -20.34 -17.31
C ILE A 107 -1.75 -20.21 -18.83
N ARG A 108 -0.55 -19.82 -19.30
CA ARG A 108 -0.24 -19.74 -20.74
C ARG A 108 -0.41 -21.08 -21.45
N LYS A 109 -0.07 -22.20 -20.81
CA LYS A 109 -0.31 -23.55 -21.36
C LYS A 109 -1.79 -23.85 -21.47
N GLU A 110 -2.58 -23.52 -20.46
CA GLU A 110 -4.04 -23.70 -20.49
C GLU A 110 -4.68 -22.87 -21.61
N ILE A 111 -4.30 -21.60 -21.74
CA ILE A 111 -4.73 -20.69 -22.81
C ILE A 111 -4.43 -21.29 -24.19
N LYS A 112 -3.19 -21.76 -24.39
CA LYS A 112 -2.76 -22.37 -25.65
C LYS A 112 -3.53 -23.66 -25.95
N ASN A 113 -3.69 -24.54 -24.97
CA ASN A 113 -4.38 -25.82 -25.15
C ASN A 113 -5.88 -25.63 -25.42
N SER A 114 -6.46 -24.57 -24.87
CA SER A 114 -7.87 -24.21 -25.08
C SER A 114 -8.12 -23.41 -26.36
N GLY A 115 -7.06 -23.05 -27.11
CA GLY A 115 -7.16 -22.26 -28.33
C GLY A 115 -7.68 -20.83 -28.10
N ILE A 116 -7.44 -20.27 -26.92
CA ILE A 116 -7.85 -18.90 -26.56
C ILE A 116 -7.00 -17.90 -27.36
N GLU A 117 -7.65 -16.96 -28.03
CA GLU A 117 -6.98 -15.93 -28.83
C GLU A 117 -6.40 -14.82 -27.93
N ASP A 118 -5.28 -14.21 -28.35
CA ASP A 118 -4.62 -13.15 -27.58
C ASP A 118 -5.54 -11.93 -27.32
N SER A 119 -6.49 -11.65 -28.21
CA SER A 119 -7.47 -10.56 -28.08
C SER A 119 -8.63 -10.88 -27.14
N ASP A 120 -8.81 -12.13 -26.71
CA ASP A 120 -9.92 -12.54 -25.86
C ASP A 120 -9.62 -12.26 -24.38
N ASN A 121 -9.91 -11.02 -23.95
CA ASN A 121 -9.67 -10.59 -22.58
C ASN A 121 -10.44 -11.43 -21.55
N VAL A 122 -11.68 -11.81 -21.87
CA VAL A 122 -12.55 -12.54 -20.97
C VAL A 122 -11.98 -13.93 -20.72
N SER A 123 -11.67 -14.67 -21.77
CA SER A 123 -11.14 -16.03 -21.63
C SER A 123 -9.75 -16.07 -20.96
N LYS A 124 -8.92 -15.05 -21.17
CA LYS A 124 -7.65 -14.90 -20.41
C LYS A 124 -7.92 -14.72 -18.92
N ASN A 125 -8.84 -13.83 -18.55
CA ASN A 125 -9.25 -13.65 -17.15
C ASN A 125 -9.86 -14.92 -16.54
N LEU A 126 -10.74 -15.62 -17.27
CA LEU A 126 -11.29 -16.91 -16.83
C LEU A 126 -10.21 -17.96 -16.61
N SER A 127 -9.13 -17.95 -17.40
CA SER A 127 -8.00 -18.86 -17.22
C SER A 127 -7.22 -18.58 -15.93
N ILE A 128 -7.07 -17.30 -15.55
CA ILE A 128 -6.50 -16.92 -14.26
C ILE A 128 -7.46 -17.35 -13.14
N PHE A 129 -8.76 -17.05 -13.25
CA PHE A 129 -9.74 -17.45 -12.24
C PHE A 129 -9.74 -18.97 -12.01
N LYS A 130 -9.70 -19.77 -13.09
CA LYS A 130 -9.59 -21.23 -13.00
C LYS A 130 -8.31 -21.67 -12.28
N TYR A 131 -7.19 -20.98 -12.51
CA TYR A 131 -5.95 -21.25 -11.79
C TYR A 131 -6.09 -21.06 -10.27
N PHE A 132 -6.88 -20.08 -9.82
CA PHE A 132 -7.20 -19.89 -8.39
C PHE A 132 -8.22 -20.92 -7.88
N ALA A 133 -9.27 -21.20 -8.65
CA ALA A 133 -10.43 -21.97 -8.18
C ALA A 133 -10.27 -23.49 -8.31
N GLU A 134 -9.43 -23.98 -9.22
CA GLU A 134 -9.32 -25.40 -9.57
C GLU A 134 -7.88 -25.93 -9.54
N ASP A 135 -7.75 -27.24 -9.30
CA ASP A 135 -6.47 -27.95 -9.46
C ASP A 135 -6.02 -27.90 -10.93
N SER A 136 -4.88 -27.26 -11.20
CA SER A 136 -4.29 -27.26 -12.53
C SER A 136 -3.57 -28.59 -12.80
N LYS A 137 -3.89 -29.24 -13.92
CA LYS A 137 -3.30 -30.51 -14.33
C LYS A 137 -2.48 -30.35 -15.61
N LEU A 138 -1.28 -30.94 -15.65
CA LEU A 138 -0.49 -31.12 -16.86
C LEU A 138 -0.25 -32.61 -17.08
N ASN A 139 -0.62 -33.12 -18.26
CA ASN A 139 -0.52 -34.54 -18.61
C ASN A 139 -1.15 -35.47 -17.55
N GLY A 140 -2.33 -35.09 -17.06
CA GLY A 140 -3.07 -35.84 -16.03
C GLY A 140 -2.55 -35.69 -14.59
N LYS A 141 -1.38 -35.07 -14.36
CA LYS A 141 -0.82 -34.86 -13.03
C LYS A 141 -1.13 -33.45 -12.51
N VAL A 142 -1.54 -33.35 -11.25
CA VAL A 142 -1.77 -32.06 -10.58
C VAL A 142 -0.43 -31.35 -10.39
N VAL A 143 -0.29 -30.16 -10.98
CA VAL A 143 0.93 -29.32 -10.89
C VAL A 143 0.74 -28.06 -10.05
N HIS A 144 -0.51 -27.70 -9.79
CA HIS A 144 -0.92 -26.64 -8.87
C HIS A 144 -2.26 -27.03 -8.24
N LYS A 145 -2.37 -26.79 -6.94
CA LYS A 145 -3.61 -27.00 -6.18
C LYS A 145 -4.38 -25.70 -6.13
N ALA A 146 -5.71 -25.79 -6.21
CA ALA A 146 -6.57 -24.63 -6.04
C ALA A 146 -6.19 -23.83 -4.79
N MET A 147 -6.20 -22.50 -4.92
CA MET A 147 -5.93 -21.59 -3.83
C MET A 147 -7.13 -21.48 -2.89
N LYS A 148 -6.86 -21.23 -1.60
CA LYS A 148 -7.90 -21.12 -0.58
C LYS A 148 -7.73 -19.85 0.22
N TYR A 149 -8.84 -19.27 0.65
CA TYR A 149 -8.78 -18.18 1.60
C TYR A 149 -8.37 -18.70 2.99
N ASP A 150 -7.46 -17.98 3.64
CA ASP A 150 -6.93 -18.27 4.96
C ASP A 150 -7.75 -17.52 6.03
N PHE A 151 -8.69 -18.23 6.65
CA PHE A 151 -9.57 -17.66 7.68
C PHE A 151 -8.87 -17.52 9.04
N ASP A 152 -7.69 -18.10 9.20
CA ASP A 152 -6.89 -17.91 10.39
C ASP A 152 -6.09 -16.61 10.26
N ASP A 153 -6.11 -15.77 11.28
CA ASP A 153 -5.39 -14.47 11.32
C ASP A 153 -5.55 -13.66 10.01
N TYR A 154 -6.80 -13.52 9.55
CA TYR A 154 -7.11 -12.94 8.24
C TYR A 154 -6.74 -11.47 8.09
N MET A 155 -6.56 -10.77 9.21
CA MET A 155 -6.06 -9.40 9.27
C MET A 155 -4.52 -9.31 9.36
N GLY A 156 -3.81 -10.45 9.44
CA GLY A 156 -2.35 -10.47 9.62
C GLY A 156 -1.89 -9.83 10.94
N ALA A 157 -2.72 -9.89 11.98
CA ALA A 157 -2.46 -9.26 13.27
C ALA A 157 -1.36 -9.98 14.05
N LYS A 158 -1.24 -11.31 13.89
CA LYS A 158 -0.18 -12.12 14.51
C LYS A 158 1.00 -12.31 13.57
N ASP A 159 0.72 -12.64 12.32
CA ASP A 159 1.70 -12.81 11.25
C ASP A 159 1.34 -11.95 10.05
N TYR A 160 1.98 -10.78 9.96
CA TYR A 160 1.74 -9.84 8.88
C TYR A 160 2.08 -10.40 7.49
N SER A 161 2.91 -11.46 7.40
CA SER A 161 3.21 -12.11 6.13
C SER A 161 1.99 -12.79 5.48
N LYS A 162 0.89 -12.97 6.21
CA LYS A 162 -0.39 -13.43 5.64
C LYS A 162 -0.96 -12.47 4.59
N MET A 163 -0.59 -11.19 4.65
CA MET A 163 -0.94 -10.20 3.64
C MET A 163 -0.16 -10.38 2.32
N PHE A 164 0.88 -11.22 2.28
CA PHE A 164 1.81 -11.26 1.16
C PHE A 164 1.39 -12.21 0.02
N VAL A 165 1.66 -11.76 -1.20
CA VAL A 165 1.57 -12.55 -2.44
C VAL A 165 2.57 -13.70 -2.41
N SER A 166 3.79 -13.49 -1.89
CA SER A 166 4.77 -14.58 -1.76
C SER A 166 4.29 -15.72 -0.85
N LYS A 167 3.65 -15.39 0.28
CA LYS A 167 3.04 -16.39 1.18
C LYS A 167 1.94 -17.15 0.46
N LEU A 168 1.05 -16.44 -0.25
CA LEU A 168 0.00 -17.06 -1.07
C LEU A 168 0.58 -18.04 -2.09
N MET A 169 1.57 -17.63 -2.88
CA MET A 169 2.19 -18.51 -3.88
C MET A 169 2.92 -19.71 -3.27
N LYS A 170 3.47 -19.58 -2.05
CA LYS A 170 4.17 -20.66 -1.35
C LYS A 170 3.22 -21.70 -0.75
N THR A 171 2.09 -21.25 -0.21
CA THR A 171 1.19 -22.08 0.61
C THR A 171 -0.12 -22.42 -0.09
N ASN A 172 -0.43 -21.76 -1.21
CA ASN A 172 -1.74 -21.72 -1.85
C ASN A 172 -2.86 -21.23 -0.90
N THR A 173 -2.53 -20.50 0.15
CA THR A 173 -3.53 -19.85 1.02
C THR A 173 -3.24 -18.37 1.20
N GLY A 174 -4.26 -17.52 1.08
CA GLY A 174 -4.08 -16.07 1.12
C GLY A 174 -5.31 -15.33 1.63
N GLN A 175 -5.24 -14.00 1.54
CA GLN A 175 -6.24 -13.08 2.05
C GLN A 175 -6.87 -12.27 0.91
N CYS A 176 -7.89 -11.50 1.26
CA CYS A 176 -8.56 -10.59 0.34
C CYS A 176 -7.61 -9.52 -0.24
N HIS A 177 -6.46 -9.30 0.39
CA HIS A 177 -5.41 -8.44 -0.13
C HIS A 177 -4.46 -9.17 -1.09
N SER A 178 -3.86 -10.31 -0.69
CA SER A 178 -2.87 -11.02 -1.51
C SER A 178 -3.47 -11.70 -2.75
N MET A 179 -4.70 -12.20 -2.69
CA MET A 179 -5.30 -12.93 -3.81
C MET A 179 -5.58 -12.03 -5.03
N PRO A 180 -6.26 -10.87 -4.90
CA PRO A 180 -6.41 -9.92 -6.00
C PRO A 180 -5.09 -9.38 -6.53
N LEU A 181 -4.11 -9.09 -5.66
CA LEU A 181 -2.79 -8.63 -6.11
C LEU A 181 -2.08 -9.67 -6.98
N LEU A 182 -2.08 -10.95 -6.57
CA LEU A 182 -1.53 -12.02 -7.41
C LEU A 182 -2.31 -12.16 -8.73
N TYR A 183 -3.64 -12.03 -8.70
CA TYR A 183 -4.44 -12.06 -9.91
C TYR A 183 -4.03 -10.95 -10.89
N LEU A 184 -3.89 -9.71 -10.41
CA LEU A 184 -3.44 -8.59 -11.24
C LEU A 184 -2.04 -8.79 -11.81
N ILE A 185 -1.11 -9.31 -10.99
CA ILE A 185 0.23 -9.67 -11.44
C ILE A 185 0.14 -10.66 -12.61
N LEU A 186 -0.65 -11.72 -12.47
CA LEU A 186 -0.81 -12.74 -13.51
C LEU A 186 -1.52 -12.19 -14.75
N ALA A 187 -2.51 -11.31 -14.58
CA ALA A 187 -3.18 -10.61 -15.66
C ALA A 187 -2.19 -9.79 -16.50
N GLU A 188 -1.34 -8.99 -15.84
CA GLU A 188 -0.27 -8.24 -16.51
C GLU A 188 0.68 -9.18 -17.28
N GLN A 189 1.07 -10.31 -16.69
CA GLN A 189 1.99 -11.26 -17.33
C GLN A 189 1.42 -11.96 -18.57
N ILE A 190 0.11 -12.12 -18.67
CA ILE A 190 -0.53 -12.73 -19.86
C ILE A 190 -1.19 -11.69 -20.78
N GLY A 191 -1.02 -10.40 -20.48
CA GLY A 191 -1.63 -9.30 -21.22
C GLY A 191 -3.15 -9.27 -21.12
N ALA A 192 -3.72 -9.71 -20.00
CA ALA A 192 -5.14 -9.54 -19.69
C ALA A 192 -5.37 -8.20 -18.97
N GLU A 193 -6.46 -7.53 -19.31
CA GLU A 193 -6.96 -6.35 -18.63
C GLU A 193 -7.87 -6.78 -17.47
N ALA A 194 -7.48 -6.37 -16.26
CA ALA A 194 -8.21 -6.55 -15.02
C ALA A 194 -7.89 -5.36 -14.10
N TYR A 195 -8.79 -5.07 -13.16
CA TYR A 195 -8.71 -3.94 -12.26
C TYR A 195 -8.85 -4.39 -10.82
N LEU A 196 -8.05 -3.81 -9.92
CA LEU A 196 -8.28 -3.91 -8.48
C LEU A 196 -9.43 -2.98 -8.11
N VAL A 197 -10.28 -3.45 -7.21
CA VAL A 197 -11.38 -2.66 -6.67
C VAL A 197 -11.40 -2.79 -5.16
N MET A 198 -11.63 -1.66 -4.49
CA MET A 198 -11.71 -1.58 -3.04
C MET A 198 -13.16 -1.52 -2.56
N SER A 199 -13.40 -2.11 -1.40
CA SER A 199 -14.60 -2.03 -0.58
C SER A 199 -14.19 -1.98 0.89
N PRO A 200 -15.08 -1.65 1.83
CA PRO A 200 -14.71 -1.61 3.25
C PRO A 200 -14.02 -2.92 3.69
N ASN A 201 -12.78 -2.80 4.16
CA ASN A 201 -11.92 -3.92 4.59
C ASN A 201 -11.70 -5.06 3.56
N HIS A 202 -12.00 -4.84 2.28
CA HIS A 202 -11.93 -5.90 1.27
C HIS A 202 -11.52 -5.40 -0.11
N SER A 203 -10.77 -6.21 -0.85
CA SER A 203 -10.43 -5.93 -2.24
C SER A 203 -10.72 -7.12 -3.14
N TYR A 204 -11.03 -6.83 -4.39
CA TYR A 204 -11.44 -7.83 -5.39
C TYR A 204 -11.09 -7.40 -6.80
N ILE A 205 -11.37 -8.28 -7.77
CA ILE A 205 -11.02 -8.06 -9.17
C ILE A 205 -12.24 -7.73 -9.99
N ARG A 206 -12.08 -6.81 -10.95
CA ARG A 206 -13.02 -6.63 -12.05
C ARG A 206 -12.37 -6.74 -13.41
N PHE A 207 -13.13 -7.19 -14.40
CA PHE A 207 -12.77 -7.05 -15.80
C PHE A 207 -14.02 -6.88 -16.65
N LYS A 208 -13.86 -6.29 -17.84
CA LYS A 208 -14.95 -6.14 -18.80
C LYS A 208 -15.23 -7.46 -19.49
N ASP A 209 -16.50 -7.84 -19.54
CA ASP A 209 -16.94 -8.93 -20.39
C ASP A 209 -16.94 -8.51 -21.87
N ALA A 210 -17.38 -9.42 -22.74
CA ALA A 210 -17.38 -9.17 -24.17
C ALA A 210 -18.44 -8.13 -24.58
N ASP A 211 -19.50 -7.92 -23.80
CA ASP A 211 -20.56 -6.94 -24.03
C ASP A 211 -20.21 -5.56 -23.45
N GLY A 212 -19.09 -5.46 -22.72
CA GLY A 212 -18.62 -4.23 -22.08
C GLY A 212 -19.11 -4.07 -20.63
N GLU A 213 -19.85 -5.05 -20.11
CA GLU A 213 -20.32 -5.07 -18.73
C GLU A 213 -19.16 -5.41 -17.78
N MET A 214 -19.12 -4.74 -16.64
CA MET A 214 -18.10 -5.00 -15.62
C MET A 214 -18.49 -6.21 -14.77
N LEU A 215 -17.70 -7.27 -14.87
CA LEU A 215 -17.81 -8.45 -14.02
C LEU A 215 -16.92 -8.32 -12.80
N SER A 216 -17.41 -8.73 -11.63
CA SER A 216 -16.63 -8.81 -10.39
C SER A 216 -16.29 -10.27 -10.06
N VAL A 217 -15.05 -10.50 -9.66
CA VAL A 217 -14.49 -11.80 -9.31
C VAL A 217 -13.96 -11.79 -7.89
N GLU A 218 -14.56 -12.65 -7.08
CA GLU A 218 -14.25 -12.79 -5.67
C GLU A 218 -13.43 -14.06 -5.46
N LEU A 219 -12.12 -13.85 -5.28
CA LEU A 219 -11.16 -14.96 -5.14
C LEU A 219 -11.24 -15.62 -3.76
N THR A 220 -11.88 -14.97 -2.80
CA THR A 220 -12.05 -15.41 -1.41
C THR A 220 -12.91 -16.67 -1.28
N ASN A 221 -13.91 -16.82 -2.15
CA ASN A 221 -14.74 -18.02 -2.27
C ASN A 221 -14.56 -18.72 -3.64
N GLY A 222 -13.72 -18.17 -4.53
CA GLY A 222 -13.47 -18.72 -5.86
C GLY A 222 -14.72 -18.63 -6.74
N MET A 223 -15.43 -17.50 -6.70
CA MET A 223 -16.73 -17.34 -7.34
C MET A 223 -16.88 -16.00 -8.06
N PHE A 224 -17.78 -15.94 -9.04
CA PHE A 224 -18.26 -14.67 -9.60
C PHE A 224 -19.25 -14.04 -8.64
N SER A 225 -19.12 -12.72 -8.42
CA SER A 225 -20.01 -11.98 -7.54
C SER A 225 -20.76 -10.91 -8.32
N ALA A 226 -22.07 -10.80 -8.10
CA ALA A 226 -22.84 -9.66 -8.56
C ALA A 226 -22.43 -8.41 -7.79
N ASN A 227 -22.38 -7.25 -8.45
CA ASN A 227 -22.05 -5.96 -7.81
C ASN A 227 -22.97 -5.64 -6.61
N SER A 228 -24.21 -6.14 -6.63
CA SER A 228 -25.17 -6.03 -5.53
C SER A 228 -24.68 -6.69 -4.24
N PHE A 229 -23.83 -7.72 -4.31
CA PHE A 229 -23.39 -8.45 -3.12
C PHE A 229 -22.41 -7.64 -2.26
N VAL A 230 -21.48 -6.92 -2.90
CA VAL A 230 -20.55 -6.00 -2.22
C VAL A 230 -21.32 -4.83 -1.59
N LEU A 231 -22.32 -4.31 -2.30
CA LEU A 231 -23.22 -3.24 -1.82
C LEU A 231 -24.08 -3.69 -0.63
N ASN A 232 -24.51 -4.96 -0.62
CA ASN A 232 -25.35 -5.53 0.43
C ASN A 232 -24.60 -5.79 1.74
N SER A 233 -23.30 -5.50 1.83
CA SER A 233 -22.59 -5.51 3.11
C SER A 233 -23.18 -4.51 4.12
N GLY A 234 -23.83 -3.44 3.63
CA GLY A 234 -24.47 -2.42 4.47
C GLY A 234 -23.51 -1.34 4.99
N TYR A 235 -22.22 -1.42 4.67
CA TYR A 235 -21.18 -0.48 5.15
C TYR A 235 -20.67 0.47 4.07
N ILE A 236 -21.32 0.50 2.89
CA ILE A 236 -21.02 1.44 1.82
C ILE A 236 -22.10 2.52 1.82
N LYS A 237 -21.81 3.67 2.44
CA LYS A 237 -22.71 4.84 2.45
C LYS A 237 -22.80 5.49 1.06
N ALA A 238 -23.88 6.21 0.79
CA ALA A 238 -24.07 6.92 -0.47
C ALA A 238 -22.97 7.98 -0.70
N GLU A 239 -22.52 8.63 0.37
CA GLU A 239 -21.41 9.60 0.36
C GLU A 239 -20.11 8.92 -0.08
N ALA A 240 -19.82 7.69 0.36
CA ALA A 240 -18.62 6.96 -0.04
C ALA A 240 -18.61 6.62 -1.53
N LEU A 241 -19.78 6.33 -2.11
CA LEU A 241 -19.94 6.14 -3.55
C LEU A 241 -19.79 7.47 -4.31
N LYS A 242 -20.42 8.55 -3.81
CA LYS A 242 -20.31 9.89 -4.40
C LYS A 242 -18.87 10.40 -4.40
N ASN A 243 -18.15 10.19 -3.31
CA ASN A 243 -16.75 10.57 -3.13
C ASN A 243 -15.77 9.56 -3.75
N LYS A 244 -16.29 8.51 -4.41
CA LYS A 244 -15.51 7.51 -5.15
C LYS A 244 -14.47 6.77 -4.27
N LEU A 245 -14.76 6.59 -2.98
CA LEU A 245 -13.88 5.85 -2.07
C LEU A 245 -13.82 4.35 -2.39
N TYR A 246 -14.94 3.81 -2.84
CA TYR A 246 -15.11 2.37 -3.09
C TYR A 246 -15.68 2.10 -4.47
N MET A 247 -15.58 0.83 -4.88
CA MET A 247 -16.15 0.29 -6.11
C MET A 247 -15.65 0.95 -7.40
N GLN A 248 -14.51 1.63 -7.34
CA GLN A 248 -13.81 2.18 -8.51
C GLN A 248 -12.78 1.17 -9.03
N ASN A 249 -12.61 1.14 -10.35
CA ASN A 249 -11.50 0.44 -10.97
C ASN A 249 -10.23 1.25 -10.73
N LEU A 250 -9.30 0.75 -9.93
CA LEU A 250 -8.07 1.47 -9.66
C LEU A 250 -7.17 1.50 -10.90
N SER A 251 -6.66 2.69 -11.22
CA SER A 251 -5.58 2.91 -12.19
C SER A 251 -4.22 2.43 -11.63
N LYS A 252 -3.21 2.33 -12.51
CA LYS A 252 -1.81 2.08 -12.11
C LYS A 252 -1.35 3.04 -11.01
N ARG A 253 -1.63 4.33 -11.18
CA ARG A 253 -1.29 5.36 -10.20
C ARG A 253 -1.93 5.12 -8.82
N GLU A 254 -3.20 4.73 -8.80
CA GLU A 254 -3.93 4.46 -7.55
C GLU A 254 -3.49 3.13 -6.91
N ILE A 255 -3.13 2.11 -7.70
CA ILE A 255 -2.52 0.89 -7.19
C ILE A 255 -1.16 1.20 -6.55
N LEU A 256 -0.36 2.09 -7.14
CA LEU A 256 0.92 2.52 -6.56
C LEU A 256 0.71 3.27 -5.24
N SER A 257 -0.33 4.11 -5.15
CA SER A 257 -0.75 4.71 -3.88
C SER A 257 -1.02 3.65 -2.82
N GLN A 258 -1.78 2.59 -3.16
CA GLN A 258 -2.03 1.48 -2.24
C GLN A 258 -0.74 0.71 -1.89
N THR A 259 0.20 0.55 -2.82
CA THR A 259 1.51 -0.07 -2.54
C THR A 259 2.30 0.72 -1.48
N TYR A 260 2.24 2.06 -1.49
CA TYR A 260 2.84 2.86 -0.42
C TYR A 260 2.13 2.65 0.93
N VAL A 261 0.80 2.48 0.93
CA VAL A 261 0.06 2.10 2.14
C VAL A 261 0.54 0.74 2.67
N ASP A 262 0.79 -0.22 1.79
CA ASP A 262 1.29 -1.55 2.17
C ASP A 262 2.70 -1.47 2.78
N LEU A 263 3.57 -0.60 2.23
CA LEU A 263 4.90 -0.31 2.80
C LEU A 263 4.81 0.32 4.19
N ALA A 264 3.95 1.33 4.37
CA ALA A 264 3.73 1.98 5.66
C ALA A 264 3.18 0.98 6.69
N SER A 265 2.16 0.22 6.30
CA SER A 265 1.50 -0.76 7.17
C SER A 265 2.48 -1.84 7.63
N GLY A 266 3.32 -2.37 6.72
CA GLY A 266 4.37 -3.33 7.08
C GLY A 266 5.42 -2.75 8.04
N TYR A 267 5.80 -1.47 7.86
CA TYR A 267 6.73 -0.79 8.76
C TYR A 267 6.13 -0.64 10.16
N ILE A 268 4.88 -0.16 10.25
CA ILE A 268 4.15 0.04 11.51
C ILE A 268 4.05 -1.28 12.28
N HIS A 269 3.63 -2.36 11.62
CA HIS A 269 3.51 -3.68 12.27
C HIS A 269 4.85 -4.21 12.79
N LYS A 270 5.95 -3.93 12.08
CA LYS A 270 7.27 -4.46 12.43
C LYS A 270 8.02 -3.60 13.45
N TYR A 271 7.84 -2.28 13.42
CA TYR A 271 8.68 -1.34 14.18
C TYR A 271 7.89 -0.33 15.03
N GLY A 272 6.69 0.04 14.60
CA GLY A 272 5.87 1.11 15.16
C GLY A 272 5.84 2.37 14.29
N TYR A 273 5.32 3.46 14.85
CA TYR A 273 5.19 4.75 14.16
C TYR A 273 6.45 5.61 14.34
N ASP A 274 6.94 6.17 13.24
CA ASP A 274 7.90 7.29 13.20
C ASP A 274 7.65 8.20 11.98
N GLU A 275 8.48 9.21 11.78
CA GLU A 275 8.31 10.16 10.67
C GLU A 275 8.48 9.53 9.28
N PHE A 276 9.10 8.35 9.16
CA PHE A 276 9.15 7.64 7.88
C PHE A 276 7.76 7.21 7.44
N VAL A 277 6.90 6.79 8.38
CA VAL A 277 5.50 6.42 8.09
C VAL A 277 4.74 7.60 7.46
N SER A 278 4.86 8.79 8.05
CA SER A 278 4.22 10.00 7.51
C SER A 278 4.71 10.28 6.08
N LYS A 279 6.04 10.26 5.86
CA LYS A 279 6.64 10.47 4.53
C LYS A 279 6.10 9.50 3.47
N VAL A 280 5.93 8.23 3.84
CA VAL A 280 5.39 7.19 2.95
C VAL A 280 3.92 7.47 2.62
N LEU A 281 3.11 7.83 3.62
CA LEU A 281 1.68 8.09 3.47
C LEU A 281 1.39 9.39 2.71
N ASP A 282 2.21 10.43 2.89
CA ASP A 282 2.12 11.67 2.12
C ASP A 282 2.34 11.38 0.62
N LYS A 283 3.28 10.48 0.30
CA LYS A 283 3.47 10.04 -1.08
C LYS A 283 2.28 9.24 -1.62
N ALA A 284 1.66 8.40 -0.79
CA ALA A 284 0.44 7.68 -1.15
C ALA A 284 -0.71 8.64 -1.48
N LEU A 285 -0.94 9.65 -0.64
CA LEU A 285 -2.00 10.65 -0.81
C LEU A 285 -1.73 11.58 -2.00
N ALA A 286 -0.48 11.91 -2.30
CA ALA A 286 -0.12 12.67 -3.51
C ALA A 286 -0.42 11.90 -4.81
N LEU A 287 -0.41 10.56 -4.77
CA LEU A 287 -0.78 9.71 -5.90
C LEU A 287 -2.29 9.54 -6.01
N ASN A 288 -2.98 9.37 -4.88
CA ASN A 288 -4.43 9.24 -4.80
C ASN A 288 -4.96 9.91 -3.51
N PRO A 289 -5.47 11.16 -3.61
CA PRO A 289 -6.05 11.86 -2.46
C PRO A 289 -7.29 11.19 -1.86
N ASN A 290 -7.98 10.36 -2.64
CA ASN A 290 -9.17 9.62 -2.19
C ASN A 290 -8.81 8.25 -1.59
N ASN A 291 -7.52 7.94 -1.42
CA ASN A 291 -7.11 6.70 -0.77
C ASN A 291 -7.44 6.76 0.73
N ILE A 292 -8.60 6.20 1.08
CA ILE A 292 -9.11 6.21 2.45
C ILE A 292 -8.17 5.45 3.41
N ASN A 293 -7.51 4.38 2.96
CA ASN A 293 -6.56 3.66 3.81
C ASN A 293 -5.33 4.53 4.13
N ALA A 294 -4.82 5.27 3.15
CA ALA A 294 -3.72 6.21 3.38
C ALA A 294 -4.13 7.31 4.36
N THR A 295 -5.35 7.85 4.21
CA THR A 295 -5.92 8.86 5.11
C THR A 295 -6.02 8.34 6.55
N LEU A 296 -6.56 7.13 6.73
CA LEU A 296 -6.71 6.52 8.06
C LEU A 296 -5.35 6.27 8.73
N TRP A 297 -4.39 5.71 8.01
CA TRP A 297 -3.04 5.51 8.55
C TRP A 297 -2.33 6.83 8.86
N LYS A 298 -2.57 7.88 8.06
CA LYS A 298 -2.00 9.21 8.28
C LYS A 298 -2.58 9.84 9.55
N SER A 299 -3.90 9.79 9.71
CA SER A 299 -4.58 10.24 10.92
C SER A 299 -4.08 9.49 12.17
N ASN A 300 -3.91 8.16 12.11
CA ASN A 300 -3.33 7.39 13.20
C ASN A 300 -1.89 7.82 13.53
N THR A 301 -1.08 8.07 12.50
CA THR A 301 0.31 8.55 12.65
C THR A 301 0.35 9.93 13.32
N ASP A 302 -0.55 10.82 12.93
CA ASP A 302 -0.63 12.18 13.46
C ASP A 302 -1.11 12.20 14.91
N GLN A 303 -2.09 11.35 15.26
CA GLN A 303 -2.49 11.12 16.65
C GLN A 303 -1.34 10.61 17.50
N MET A 304 -0.58 9.63 17.01
CA MET A 304 0.61 9.13 17.71
C MET A 304 1.67 10.22 17.90
N ARG A 305 1.86 11.10 16.90
CA ARG A 305 2.78 12.23 16.99
C ARG A 305 2.34 13.20 18.09
N PHE A 306 1.06 13.56 18.10
CA PHE A 306 0.46 14.46 19.09
C PHE A 306 0.55 13.89 20.51
N MET A 307 0.24 12.60 20.69
CA MET A 307 0.32 11.94 22.00
C MET A 307 1.75 11.91 22.53
N GLN A 308 2.74 11.55 21.71
CA GLN A 308 4.15 11.58 22.13
C GLN A 308 4.61 13.00 22.46
N ALA A 309 4.18 13.98 21.68
CA ALA A 309 4.51 15.38 21.92
C ALA A 309 3.90 15.88 23.25
N CYS A 310 2.60 15.63 23.49
CA CYS A 310 1.94 15.96 24.76
C CYS A 310 2.65 15.33 25.96
N ALA A 311 3.02 14.05 25.86
CA ALA A 311 3.75 13.36 26.92
C ALA A 311 5.09 14.03 27.27
N ARG A 312 5.83 14.55 26.28
CA ARG A 312 7.10 15.28 26.50
C ARG A 312 6.90 16.62 27.23
N PHE A 313 5.72 17.20 27.14
CA PHE A 313 5.34 18.41 27.87
C PHE A 313 4.54 18.14 29.15
N GLY A 314 4.38 16.86 29.54
CA GLY A 314 3.62 16.49 30.73
C GLY A 314 2.13 16.81 30.62
N ILE A 315 1.60 16.87 29.39
CA ILE A 315 0.17 17.07 29.11
C ILE A 315 -0.45 15.71 28.91
N ASP A 316 -1.44 15.37 29.72
CA ASP A 316 -2.36 14.26 29.45
C ASP A 316 -3.48 14.74 28.52
N PRO A 317 -3.51 14.30 27.25
CA PRO A 317 -4.55 14.72 26.32
C PRO A 317 -5.96 14.22 26.74
N GLU A 318 -6.08 13.17 27.58
CA GLU A 318 -7.38 12.64 28.04
C GLU A 318 -8.02 13.57 29.08
N ASN A 319 -7.18 14.36 29.76
CA ASN A 319 -7.62 15.32 30.74
C ASN A 319 -7.96 16.66 30.08
N LYS A 320 -9.23 17.02 30.07
CA LYS A 320 -9.74 18.27 29.44
C LYS A 320 -9.08 19.55 29.96
N GLU A 321 -8.70 19.60 31.23
CA GLU A 321 -8.02 20.76 31.81
C GLU A 321 -6.58 20.84 31.32
N GLN A 322 -5.85 19.72 31.35
CA GLN A 322 -4.48 19.67 30.85
C GLN A 322 -4.41 19.91 29.34
N LEU A 323 -5.37 19.41 28.57
CA LEU A 323 -5.44 19.62 27.12
C LEU A 323 -5.50 21.11 26.76
N GLN A 324 -6.08 21.97 27.60
CA GLN A 324 -6.07 23.42 27.34
C GLN A 324 -4.65 24.01 27.30
N ASN A 325 -3.67 23.36 27.93
CA ASN A 325 -2.30 23.81 27.97
C ASN A 325 -1.57 23.67 26.62
N ILE A 326 -2.14 22.97 25.63
CA ILE A 326 -1.55 22.90 24.28
C ILE A 326 -1.45 24.29 23.63
N ARG A 327 -2.31 25.25 24.01
CA ARG A 327 -2.26 26.65 23.52
C ARG A 327 -0.97 27.37 23.88
N ASN A 328 -0.22 26.87 24.86
CA ASN A 328 1.09 27.40 25.24
C ASN A 328 2.19 26.93 24.26
N TYR A 329 1.86 25.99 23.38
CA TYR A 329 2.76 25.37 22.41
C TYR A 329 2.10 25.38 21.03
N PRO A 330 2.26 26.45 20.22
CA PRO A 330 1.59 26.57 18.92
C PRO A 330 1.70 25.32 18.01
N PRO A 331 2.83 24.58 17.95
CA PRO A 331 2.89 23.34 17.16
C PRO A 331 1.99 22.21 17.68
N LEU A 332 1.71 22.11 18.99
CA LEU A 332 0.75 21.13 19.52
C LEU A 332 -0.69 21.52 19.20
N GLU A 333 -1.01 22.82 19.29
CA GLU A 333 -2.33 23.33 18.90
C GLU A 333 -2.58 23.07 17.42
N GLU A 334 -1.60 23.33 16.55
CA GLU A 334 -1.67 23.02 15.12
C GLU A 334 -1.89 21.52 14.86
N GLN A 335 -1.14 20.64 15.53
CA GLN A 335 -1.33 19.19 15.42
C GLN A 335 -2.75 18.76 15.84
N PHE A 336 -3.26 19.31 16.95
CA PHE A 336 -4.60 19.02 17.42
C PHE A 336 -5.67 19.47 16.41
N LEU A 337 -5.53 20.67 15.85
CA LEU A 337 -6.43 21.20 14.82
C LEU A 337 -6.38 20.37 13.54
N GLN A 338 -5.19 19.92 13.12
CA GLN A 338 -5.04 19.05 11.96
C GLN A 338 -5.73 17.70 12.17
N ILE A 339 -5.53 17.06 13.33
CA ILE A 339 -6.21 15.81 13.68
C ILE A 339 -7.72 15.97 13.60
N LYS A 340 -8.26 17.08 14.13
CA LYS A 340 -9.70 17.36 14.05
C LYS A 340 -10.16 17.49 12.59
N SER A 341 -9.42 18.22 11.76
CA SER A 341 -9.71 18.37 10.33
C SER A 341 -9.71 17.01 9.60
N ASP A 342 -8.77 16.13 9.93
CA ASP A 342 -8.68 14.80 9.32
C ASP A 342 -9.89 13.93 9.69
N PHE A 343 -10.34 13.97 10.95
CA PHE A 343 -11.55 13.29 11.39
C PHE A 343 -12.80 13.84 10.72
N ASP A 344 -12.93 15.16 10.63
CA ASP A 344 -14.05 15.80 9.93
C ASP A 344 -14.11 15.35 8.46
N TYR A 345 -12.94 15.24 7.79
CA TYR A 345 -12.85 14.67 6.44
C TYR A 345 -13.30 13.21 6.41
N ILE A 346 -12.80 12.34 7.31
CA ILE A 346 -13.17 10.92 7.36
C ILE A 346 -14.68 10.76 7.53
N ASP A 347 -15.30 11.51 8.45
CA ASP A 347 -16.74 11.44 8.70
C ASP A 347 -17.57 11.89 7.49
N GLN A 348 -17.14 12.98 6.83
CA GLN A 348 -17.79 13.50 5.62
C GLN A 348 -17.54 12.65 4.37
N SER A 349 -16.46 11.85 4.37
CA SER A 349 -16.07 11.03 3.23
C SER A 349 -17.08 9.91 2.94
N GLY A 350 -17.91 9.56 3.91
CA GLY A 350 -18.80 8.41 3.87
C GLY A 350 -18.15 7.11 4.34
N PHE A 351 -16.88 7.17 4.78
CA PHE A 351 -16.23 6.05 5.42
C PHE A 351 -17.05 5.54 6.62
N MET A 352 -17.05 4.22 6.76
CA MET A 352 -17.60 3.54 7.92
C MET A 352 -16.78 2.29 8.13
N GLN A 353 -16.17 2.16 9.31
CA GLN A 353 -15.53 0.91 9.66
C GLN A 353 -16.59 -0.14 9.92
N MET A 354 -16.44 -1.26 9.23
CA MET A 354 -17.22 -2.47 9.46
C MET A 354 -16.70 -3.15 10.74
N PRO A 355 -17.55 -3.38 11.76
CA PRO A 355 -17.18 -4.14 12.93
C PRO A 355 -16.65 -5.53 12.58
N LEU A 356 -15.70 -6.06 13.35
CA LEU A 356 -15.06 -7.34 13.05
C LEU A 356 -16.06 -8.50 12.98
N ASP A 357 -17.03 -8.57 13.90
CA ASP A 357 -18.05 -9.63 13.90
C ASP A 357 -18.96 -9.55 12.66
N GLN A 358 -19.22 -8.35 12.16
CA GLN A 358 -20.01 -8.09 10.96
C GLN A 358 -19.22 -8.44 9.71
N TYR A 359 -17.92 -8.13 9.69
CA TYR A 359 -17.02 -8.57 8.64
C TYR A 359 -16.92 -10.09 8.58
N GLU A 360 -16.78 -10.77 9.72
CA GLU A 360 -16.74 -12.24 9.78
C GLU A 360 -18.04 -12.89 9.30
N LYS A 361 -19.20 -12.34 9.68
CA LYS A 361 -20.52 -12.78 9.17
C LYS A 361 -20.62 -12.59 7.66
N TRP A 362 -20.23 -11.42 7.16
CA TRP A 362 -20.23 -11.12 5.73
C TRP A 362 -19.28 -12.06 4.97
N LEU A 363 -18.06 -12.25 5.46
CA LEU A 363 -17.07 -13.16 4.89
C LEU A 363 -17.55 -14.63 4.92
N GLY A 364 -18.23 -15.04 5.99
CA GLY A 364 -18.87 -16.35 6.08
C GLY A 364 -20.01 -16.54 5.06
N SER A 365 -20.79 -15.48 4.81
CA SER A 365 -21.89 -15.51 3.84
C SER A 365 -21.43 -15.73 2.39
N LEU A 366 -20.16 -15.41 2.06
CA LEU A 366 -19.56 -15.72 0.76
C LEU A 366 -19.58 -17.22 0.43
N ARG A 367 -19.65 -18.10 1.44
CA ARG A 367 -19.69 -19.56 1.27
C ARG A 367 -21.10 -20.13 1.14
N SER A 368 -22.14 -19.30 1.14
CA SER A 368 -23.53 -19.74 1.07
C SER A 368 -23.87 -20.43 -0.25
N THR A 369 -24.82 -21.38 -0.21
CA THR A 369 -25.32 -22.10 -1.39
C THR A 369 -25.94 -21.17 -2.42
N GLU A 370 -26.61 -20.09 -1.98
CA GLU A 370 -27.21 -19.09 -2.86
C GLU A 370 -26.13 -18.36 -3.69
N ASN A 371 -25.04 -17.94 -3.06
CA ASN A 371 -23.94 -17.32 -3.79
C ASN A 371 -23.35 -18.29 -4.80
N LYS A 372 -23.22 -19.58 -4.44
CA LYS A 372 -22.70 -20.61 -5.34
C LYS A 372 -23.57 -20.75 -6.59
N GLN A 373 -24.89 -20.78 -6.42
CA GLN A 373 -25.84 -20.82 -7.54
C GLN A 373 -25.70 -19.59 -8.45
N LYS A 374 -25.65 -18.37 -7.89
CA LYS A 374 -25.44 -17.14 -8.68
C LYS A 374 -24.12 -17.14 -9.44
N SER A 375 -23.05 -17.65 -8.82
CA SER A 375 -21.75 -17.80 -9.49
C SER A 375 -21.82 -18.77 -10.66
N ASP A 376 -22.50 -19.90 -10.50
CA ASP A 376 -22.69 -20.90 -11.56
C ASP A 376 -23.51 -20.31 -12.73
N GLU A 377 -24.56 -19.54 -12.43
CA GLU A 377 -25.35 -18.80 -13.43
C GLU A 377 -24.51 -17.77 -14.20
N ILE A 378 -23.69 -16.98 -13.49
CA ILE A 378 -22.78 -16.01 -14.12
C ILE A 378 -21.77 -16.74 -15.02
N ALA A 379 -21.16 -17.81 -14.53
CA ALA A 379 -20.18 -18.60 -15.28
C ALA A 379 -20.80 -19.19 -16.56
N GLU A 380 -22.01 -19.72 -16.49
CA GLU A 380 -22.71 -20.28 -17.64
C GLU A 380 -23.09 -19.18 -18.65
N ARG A 381 -23.59 -18.04 -18.17
CA ARG A 381 -23.87 -16.88 -19.01
C ARG A 381 -22.62 -16.42 -19.77
N ILE A 382 -21.48 -16.31 -19.08
CA ILE A 382 -20.20 -15.92 -19.70
C ILE A 382 -19.79 -16.93 -20.79
N LYS A 383 -19.89 -18.23 -20.52
CA LYS A 383 -19.57 -19.27 -21.51
C LYS A 383 -20.44 -19.14 -22.77
N ILE A 384 -21.75 -18.97 -22.60
CA ILE A 384 -22.69 -18.85 -23.71
C ILE A 384 -22.37 -17.61 -24.55
N ILE A 385 -22.20 -16.44 -23.91
CA ILE A 385 -21.90 -15.18 -24.60
C ILE A 385 -20.58 -15.26 -25.37
N ASN A 386 -19.53 -15.77 -24.73
CA ASN A 386 -18.23 -15.93 -25.38
C ASN A 386 -18.30 -16.89 -26.58
N ALA A 387 -18.96 -18.05 -26.42
CA ALA A 387 -19.12 -19.01 -27.51
C ALA A 387 -19.91 -18.42 -28.70
N GLN A 388 -20.95 -17.64 -28.43
CA GLN A 388 -21.74 -16.97 -29.46
C GLN A 388 -20.93 -15.91 -30.21
N LYS A 389 -20.12 -15.10 -29.50
CA LYS A 389 -19.28 -14.08 -30.14
C LYS A 389 -18.11 -14.68 -30.90
N LEU A 390 -17.46 -15.74 -30.43
CA LEU A 390 -16.46 -16.47 -31.21
C LEU A 390 -17.07 -17.01 -32.53
N ARG A 391 -18.32 -17.47 -32.50
CA ARG A 391 -19.05 -17.87 -33.72
C ARG A 391 -19.37 -16.68 -34.65
N LYS A 392 -19.67 -15.49 -34.11
CA LYS A 392 -19.92 -14.26 -34.89
C LYS A 392 -18.62 -13.66 -35.46
N ALA A 393 -17.54 -13.64 -34.69
CA ALA A 393 -16.21 -13.15 -35.10
C ALA A 393 -15.61 -14.01 -36.23
N LYS A 394 -15.83 -15.33 -36.20
CA LYS A 394 -15.49 -16.22 -37.33
C LYS A 394 -16.22 -15.89 -38.64
N LYS A 395 -17.30 -15.10 -38.60
CA LYS A 395 -18.10 -14.68 -39.77
C LYS A 395 -17.80 -13.26 -40.25
N GLN A 396 -16.95 -12.49 -39.55
CA GLN A 396 -16.55 -11.14 -39.96
C GLN A 396 -15.08 -11.10 -40.42
N PRO A 397 -14.70 -10.17 -41.32
CA PRO A 397 -13.31 -10.04 -41.76
C PRO A 397 -12.40 -9.68 -40.58
N LYS A 398 -11.26 -10.37 -40.46
CA LYS A 398 -10.28 -10.09 -39.39
C LYS A 398 -9.73 -8.68 -39.53
N THR A 399 -10.05 -7.78 -38.59
CA THR A 399 -9.36 -6.50 -38.45
C THR A 399 -7.94 -6.73 -37.94
N VAL A 400 -6.99 -5.94 -38.44
CA VAL A 400 -5.56 -6.03 -38.10
C VAL A 400 -5.39 -5.85 -36.58
N PRO A 401 -4.87 -6.84 -35.85
CA PRO A 401 -4.63 -6.70 -34.43
C PRO A 401 -3.49 -5.68 -34.19
N PRO A 402 -3.50 -4.95 -33.06
CA PRO A 402 -2.37 -4.13 -32.66
C PRO A 402 -1.09 -4.99 -32.58
N LYS A 403 0.07 -4.35 -32.81
CA LYS A 403 1.38 -5.01 -32.87
C LYS A 403 1.55 -5.99 -31.71
N LYS A 404 1.77 -7.28 -32.05
CA LYS A 404 2.10 -8.34 -31.11
C LYS A 404 3.39 -8.00 -30.36
N GLU A 405 3.30 -7.63 -29.10
CA GLU A 405 4.45 -7.78 -28.20
C GLU A 405 4.58 -9.26 -27.83
N LYS A 406 5.77 -9.81 -28.02
CA LYS A 406 6.05 -11.16 -27.51
C LYS A 406 5.90 -11.12 -25.98
N PRO A 407 5.28 -12.14 -25.36
CA PRO A 407 5.26 -12.24 -23.90
C PRO A 407 6.71 -12.25 -23.43
N LYS A 408 7.14 -11.17 -22.77
CA LYS A 408 8.45 -11.13 -22.12
C LYS A 408 8.36 -12.08 -20.93
N ASP A 409 9.39 -12.89 -20.71
CA ASP A 409 9.49 -13.62 -19.46
C ASP A 409 9.69 -12.59 -18.33
N TYR A 410 8.77 -12.59 -17.37
CA TYR A 410 8.85 -11.72 -16.21
C TYR A 410 10.24 -11.80 -15.58
N ARG A 411 10.88 -10.66 -15.38
CA ARG A 411 12.17 -10.60 -14.70
C ARG A 411 12.23 -9.34 -13.86
N ILE A 412 12.47 -9.53 -12.56
CA ILE A 412 12.76 -8.43 -11.65
C ILE A 412 14.10 -7.83 -12.04
N LEU A 413 14.12 -6.51 -12.26
CA LEU A 413 15.33 -5.77 -12.59
C LEU A 413 16.36 -5.88 -11.47
N ARG A 414 17.63 -6.16 -11.81
CA ARG A 414 18.73 -6.28 -10.83
C ARG A 414 18.96 -4.99 -10.05
N GLU A 415 18.63 -3.85 -10.64
CA GLU A 415 18.75 -2.53 -10.01
C GLU A 415 17.94 -2.42 -8.72
N LEU A 416 16.78 -3.09 -8.64
CA LEU A 416 15.92 -3.16 -7.45
C LEU A 416 16.54 -3.92 -6.27
N LEU A 417 17.70 -4.57 -6.48
CA LEU A 417 18.45 -5.29 -5.45
C LEU A 417 19.61 -4.48 -4.88
N THR A 418 19.88 -3.30 -5.44
CA THR A 418 21.03 -2.49 -5.07
C THR A 418 20.71 -1.70 -3.81
N ILE A 419 21.46 -1.92 -2.73
CA ILE A 419 21.32 -1.16 -1.49
C ILE A 419 22.16 0.12 -1.64
N ASN A 420 21.52 1.29 -1.62
CA ASN A 420 22.25 2.55 -1.59
C ASN A 420 22.84 2.77 -0.18
N GLN A 421 24.16 2.63 -0.04
CA GLN A 421 24.87 2.74 1.25
C GLN A 421 25.01 4.18 1.80
N LYS A 422 24.43 5.19 1.15
CA LYS A 422 24.45 6.57 1.65
C LYS A 422 23.23 6.86 2.51
N GLN A 423 23.22 6.38 3.75
CA GLN A 423 22.36 6.95 4.80
C GLN A 423 23.26 7.63 5.83
N THR A 424 23.11 8.95 5.93
CA THR A 424 23.70 9.81 6.96
C THR A 424 23.11 9.48 8.32
N ASN A 425 23.99 9.41 9.32
CA ASN A 425 23.69 9.15 10.73
C ASN A 425 22.52 9.99 11.24
N TYR A 426 21.44 9.33 11.66
CA TYR A 426 20.46 9.94 12.55
C TYR A 426 20.77 9.42 13.95
N GLU A 427 20.98 10.36 14.88
CA GLU A 427 21.59 10.11 16.18
C GLU A 427 20.70 9.30 17.11
N LYS A 428 21.40 8.40 17.81
CA LYS A 428 20.95 7.60 18.94
C LYS A 428 20.53 8.52 20.08
N ASP A 429 19.39 8.25 20.72
CA ASP A 429 19.33 7.95 22.15
C ASP A 429 17.90 7.83 22.73
N PHE A 430 17.79 6.88 23.66
CA PHE A 430 16.75 6.57 24.66
C PHE A 430 15.38 5.97 24.23
N ILE A 431 15.13 4.81 24.85
CA ILE A 431 13.98 3.90 24.72
C ILE A 431 12.95 4.21 25.81
N PHE A 432 11.67 4.36 25.44
CA PHE A 432 10.54 4.04 26.31
C PHE A 432 9.43 3.38 25.48
N SER A 433 8.96 2.21 25.94
CA SER A 433 7.79 1.54 25.39
C SER A 433 6.52 2.11 26.01
N CYS A 434 5.63 2.68 25.21
CA CYS A 434 4.29 3.03 25.63
C CYS A 434 3.27 2.31 24.73
N VAL A 435 2.41 1.53 25.37
CA VAL A 435 1.16 1.00 24.83
C VAL A 435 0.20 2.18 24.68
N VAL A 436 -0.46 2.28 23.53
CA VAL A 436 -1.47 3.32 23.22
C VAL A 436 -2.72 3.08 24.08
N PRO A 437 -3.14 4.01 24.94
CA PRO A 437 -4.44 3.95 25.61
C PRO A 437 -5.58 4.15 24.61
N ASP A 438 -6.64 3.36 24.78
CA ASP A 438 -7.69 3.14 23.78
C ASP A 438 -8.82 4.21 23.80
N LYS A 439 -8.60 5.42 24.36
CA LYS A 439 -9.70 6.38 24.61
C LYS A 439 -9.27 7.87 24.53
N LEU A 440 -9.10 8.37 23.33
CA LEU A 440 -9.07 9.82 23.08
C LEU A 440 -9.73 10.21 21.77
N PHE A 441 -9.63 9.33 20.80
CA PHE A 441 -10.41 9.34 19.58
C PHE A 441 -10.87 7.90 19.39
N PRO A 442 -12.18 7.62 19.26
CA PRO A 442 -12.58 6.28 18.86
C PRO A 442 -11.81 5.97 17.58
N SER A 443 -11.02 4.90 17.59
CA SER A 443 -10.66 4.20 16.35
C SER A 443 -11.90 4.27 15.48
N ALA A 444 -11.81 4.90 14.30
CA ALA A 444 -12.96 5.09 13.44
C ALA A 444 -13.63 3.72 13.28
N GLY A 445 -14.71 3.46 14.05
CA GLY A 445 -15.43 2.17 14.21
C GLY A 445 -15.37 1.37 15.52
N LYS A 446 -15.34 2.00 16.70
CA LYS A 446 -16.01 1.38 17.87
C LYS A 446 -17.38 2.03 18.07
N SER A 447 -18.43 1.32 17.64
CA SER A 447 -19.83 1.65 17.91
C SER A 447 -20.07 1.74 19.42
N GLN A 448 -20.63 2.85 19.87
CA GLN A 448 -21.15 3.01 21.21
C GLN A 448 -22.27 1.97 21.45
N GLU A 449 -22.05 1.03 22.36
CA GLU A 449 -23.15 0.33 23.02
C GLU A 449 -23.92 1.37 23.84
N LYS A 450 -25.10 1.74 23.36
CA LYS A 450 -26.11 2.40 24.21
C LYS A 450 -26.95 1.29 24.84
N GLY A 451 -26.79 1.12 26.14
CA GLY A 451 -27.84 0.59 27.01
C GLY A 451 -28.96 1.61 27.19
#